data_AF-A0A142WX23-F1
#
_entry.id   AF-A0A142WX23-F1
#
_cell.length_a   1.000
_cell.length_b   1.000
_cell.length_c   1.000
_cell.angle_alpha   90.00
_cell.angle_beta   90.00
_cell.angle_gamma   90.00
#
_symmetry.space_group_name_H-M   'P 1'
#
loop_
_entity.id
_entity.type
_entity.pdbx_description
1 polymer ?
#
loop_
_entity_poly.entity_id
_entity_poly.type
_entity_poly.pdbx_seq_one_letter_code
_entity_poly.pdbx_strand_id
1 'polypeptide(L)'
;MMQVLRSILSRLARFVLSLRYRVHLHGREVLPTLKGPVLLLPNHPAYVDPVLFLITFYPALRPRIVFSEENFPRAIVGPLTKILNGISIPARGRQSQEARSENGPRVAVEGVNQGEGTEAGAGSRRKIVLFTTKPISLQDANRLLAEAGFHGIMRIDEVHPLDQIPLLGNGKADYKRLRLLVQETLSPAG
;
A
#
# COMPACT_ATOMS: atom_id res chain seq x y z
N MET A 1 25.87 5.76 6.66
CA MET A 1 25.60 5.57 8.11
C MET A 1 24.34 4.73 8.39
N MET A 2 23.15 5.18 7.98
CA MET A 2 21.86 4.59 8.41
C MET A 2 21.64 3.12 7.96
N GLN A 3 22.10 2.74 6.77
CA GLN A 3 21.98 1.35 6.28
C GLN A 3 22.85 0.37 7.08
N VAL A 4 24.05 0.80 7.48
CA VAL A 4 24.96 0.00 8.31
C VAL A 4 24.34 -0.17 9.70
N LEU A 5 23.85 0.91 10.30
CA LEU A 5 23.13 0.88 11.58
C LEU A 5 21.96 -0.12 11.55
N ARG A 6 21.10 -0.04 10.53
CA ARG A 6 19.97 -0.96 10.39
C ARG A 6 20.40 -2.41 10.17
N SER A 7 21.50 -2.64 9.46
CA SER A 7 22.05 -3.99 9.25
C SER A 7 22.60 -4.58 10.53
N ILE A 8 23.29 -3.77 11.35
CA ILE A 8 23.75 -4.15 12.68
C ILE A 8 22.56 -4.45 13.59
N LEU A 9 21.56 -3.56 13.61
CA LEU A 9 20.34 -3.72 14.41
C LEU A 9 19.58 -5.00 14.03
N SER A 10 19.46 -5.28 12.73
CA SER A 10 18.84 -6.51 12.23
C SER A 10 19.61 -7.76 12.67
N ARG A 11 20.95 -7.77 12.59
CA ARG A 11 21.77 -8.90 13.04
C ARG A 11 21.66 -9.12 14.55
N LEU A 12 21.73 -8.04 15.33
CA LEU A 12 21.58 -8.09 16.78
C LEU A 12 20.18 -8.60 17.17
N ALA A 13 19.13 -8.06 16.55
CA ALA A 13 17.77 -8.48 16.83
C ALA A 13 17.54 -9.96 16.42
N ARG A 14 18.16 -10.42 15.33
CA ARG A 14 18.15 -11.84 14.92
C ARG A 14 18.83 -12.72 15.96
N PHE A 15 19.97 -12.29 16.49
CA PHE A 15 20.67 -12.99 17.54
C PHE A 15 19.81 -13.12 18.80
N VAL A 16 19.27 -12.00 19.31
CA VAL A 16 18.43 -12.00 20.51
C VAL A 16 17.19 -12.86 20.33
N LEU A 17 16.47 -12.72 19.21
CA LEU A 17 15.27 -13.52 18.96
C LEU A 17 15.55 -14.99 18.70
N SER A 18 16.76 -15.35 18.24
CA SER A 18 17.15 -16.75 18.08
C SER A 18 17.17 -17.53 19.39
N LEU A 19 17.30 -16.83 20.52
CA LEU A 19 17.22 -17.44 21.87
C LEU A 19 15.81 -17.95 22.20
N ARG A 20 14.77 -17.38 21.56
CA ARG A 20 13.37 -17.67 21.88
C ARG A 20 12.58 -18.26 20.71
N TYR A 21 12.99 -17.98 19.48
CA TYR A 21 12.28 -18.32 18.24
C TYR A 21 13.21 -19.04 17.26
N ARG A 22 12.73 -20.15 16.69
CA ARG A 22 13.35 -20.83 15.54
C ARG A 22 12.52 -20.54 14.31
N VAL A 23 13.08 -19.79 13.36
CA VAL A 23 12.38 -19.36 12.14
C VAL A 23 12.86 -20.19 10.96
N HIS A 24 11.94 -20.89 10.31
CA HIS A 24 12.16 -21.59 9.05
C HIS A 24 11.50 -20.81 7.91
N LEU A 25 12.26 -20.52 6.86
CA LEU A 25 11.77 -19.82 5.69
C LEU A 25 11.70 -20.79 4.52
N HIS A 26 10.48 -21.10 4.08
CA HIS A 26 10.21 -21.87 2.88
C HIS A 26 10.05 -20.91 1.68
N GLY A 27 10.52 -21.30 0.48
CA GLY A 27 10.42 -20.43 -0.71
C GLY A 27 11.49 -19.33 -0.79
N ARG A 28 12.59 -19.43 -0.02
CA ARG A 28 13.65 -18.40 0.02
C ARG A 28 14.37 -18.25 -1.33
N GLU A 29 14.44 -19.32 -2.10
CA GLU A 29 15.00 -19.40 -3.45
C GLU A 29 14.34 -18.43 -4.44
N VAL A 30 13.12 -17.97 -4.15
CA VAL A 30 12.42 -16.97 -4.96
C VAL A 30 12.98 -15.56 -4.69
N LEU A 31 13.54 -15.28 -3.51
CA LEU A 31 13.96 -13.92 -3.15
C LEU A 31 14.97 -13.29 -4.12
N PRO A 32 16.01 -14.00 -4.60
CA PRO A 32 16.95 -13.44 -5.58
C PRO A 32 16.37 -13.25 -6.98
N THR A 33 15.27 -13.95 -7.31
CA THR A 33 14.63 -13.85 -8.63
C THR A 33 13.63 -12.70 -8.73
N LEU A 34 13.24 -12.12 -7.59
CA LEU A 34 12.34 -10.97 -7.53
C LEU A 34 12.98 -9.74 -8.21
N LYS A 35 12.34 -9.24 -9.27
CA LYS A 35 12.74 -8.01 -9.96
C LYS A 35 11.79 -6.87 -9.59
N GLY A 36 12.35 -5.71 -9.28
CA GLY A 36 11.58 -4.49 -9.00
C GLY A 36 11.03 -4.41 -7.56
N PRO A 37 10.09 -3.48 -7.31
CA PRO A 37 9.49 -3.29 -5.98
C PRO A 37 8.67 -4.51 -5.53
N VAL A 38 8.94 -5.00 -4.33
CA VAL A 38 8.28 -6.17 -3.74
C VAL A 38 7.34 -5.72 -2.63
N LEU A 39 6.06 -6.09 -2.71
CA LEU A 39 5.08 -5.92 -1.63
C LEU A 39 4.99 -7.21 -0.84
N LEU A 40 5.25 -7.12 0.46
CA LEU A 40 5.18 -8.24 1.38
C LEU A 40 3.87 -8.18 2.16
N LEU A 41 3.02 -9.19 2.00
CA LEU A 41 1.69 -9.25 2.62
C LEU A 41 1.67 -10.35 3.68
N PRO A 42 1.94 -10.03 4.96
CA PRO A 42 1.82 -11.01 6.02
C PRO A 42 0.35 -11.37 6.24
N ASN A 43 0.07 -12.66 6.27
CA ASN A 43 -1.18 -13.19 6.80
C ASN A 43 -1.01 -13.25 8.32
N HIS A 44 -1.69 -12.39 9.09
CA HIS A 44 -1.27 -12.04 10.46
C HIS A 44 -1.82 -13.00 11.52
N PRO A 45 -0.97 -13.57 12.39
CA PRO A 45 -1.37 -13.79 13.79
C PRO A 45 -0.22 -13.55 14.80
N ALA A 46 -0.23 -12.37 15.45
CA ALA A 46 0.54 -11.93 16.64
C ALA A 46 1.51 -10.74 16.43
N TYR A 47 1.64 -9.89 17.45
CA TYR A 47 2.48 -8.68 17.45
C TYR A 47 3.98 -8.94 17.20
N VAL A 48 4.45 -10.18 17.35
CA VAL A 48 5.84 -10.54 17.12
C VAL A 48 6.15 -10.72 15.62
N ASP A 49 5.13 -10.99 14.79
CA ASP A 49 5.32 -11.29 13.38
C ASP A 49 5.98 -10.16 12.61
N PRO A 50 5.56 -8.88 12.74
CA PRO A 50 6.19 -7.78 12.00
C PRO A 50 7.69 -7.64 12.32
N VAL A 51 8.09 -7.97 13.57
CA VAL A 51 9.48 -7.93 14.02
C VAL A 51 10.27 -9.08 13.41
N LEU A 52 9.77 -10.32 13.52
CA LEU A 52 10.40 -11.50 12.92
C LEU A 52 10.50 -11.37 11.41
N PHE A 53 9.45 -10.84 10.78
CA PHE A 53 9.38 -10.57 9.37
C PHE A 53 10.44 -9.56 8.94
N LEU A 54 10.48 -8.39 9.57
CA LEU A 54 11.49 -7.37 9.27
C LEU A 54 12.89 -7.97 9.37
N ILE A 55 13.22 -8.63 10.48
CA ILE A 55 14.57 -9.15 10.74
C ILE A 55 14.96 -10.25 9.75
N THR A 56 14.02 -11.12 9.40
CA THR A 56 14.25 -12.25 8.48
C THR A 56 14.51 -11.76 7.06
N PHE A 57 13.73 -10.78 6.59
CA PHE A 57 13.82 -10.27 5.21
C PHE A 57 14.75 -9.07 5.05
N TYR A 58 15.20 -8.42 6.13
CA TYR A 58 16.07 -7.24 6.06
C TYR A 58 17.33 -7.44 5.20
N PRO A 59 18.08 -8.57 5.31
CA PRO A 59 19.29 -8.78 4.52
C PRO A 59 19.03 -8.88 3.01
N ALA A 60 17.86 -9.39 2.61
CA ALA A 60 17.52 -9.65 1.22
C ALA A 60 16.75 -8.50 0.57
N LEU A 61 15.79 -7.91 1.28
CA LEU A 61 14.80 -7.00 0.69
C LEU A 61 14.85 -5.58 1.27
N ARG A 62 15.48 -5.38 2.44
CA ARG A 62 15.48 -4.09 3.17
C ARG A 62 14.06 -3.46 3.22
N PRO A 63 13.07 -4.21 3.73
CA PRO A 63 11.67 -3.85 3.58
C PRO A 63 11.35 -2.54 4.29
N ARG A 64 10.40 -1.78 3.72
CA ARG A 64 9.83 -0.59 4.36
C ARG A 64 8.57 -1.00 5.10
N ILE A 65 8.48 -0.67 6.39
CA ILE A 65 7.29 -0.99 7.19
C ILE A 65 6.24 0.10 7.02
N VAL A 66 4.99 -0.29 6.98
CA VAL A 66 3.86 0.64 7.04
C VAL A 66 3.38 0.74 8.49
N PHE A 67 3.38 1.94 9.05
CA PHE A 67 2.88 2.23 10.41
C PHE A 67 1.54 2.95 10.32
N SER A 68 0.56 2.52 11.12
CA SER A 68 -0.68 3.28 11.31
C SER A 68 -0.56 4.18 12.53
N GLU A 69 -0.88 5.48 12.40
CA GLU A 69 -0.95 6.41 13.53
C GLU A 69 -1.97 5.98 14.61
N GLU A 70 -2.89 5.07 14.32
CA GLU A 70 -3.88 4.56 15.28
C GLU A 70 -3.26 3.59 16.31
N ASN A 71 -2.19 2.89 15.94
CA ASN A 71 -1.64 1.79 16.74
C ASN A 71 -0.45 2.21 17.61
N PHE A 72 0.13 3.39 17.38
CA PHE A 72 1.37 3.80 18.02
C PHE A 72 1.37 5.28 18.42
N PRO A 73 1.85 5.64 19.63
CA PRO A 73 2.02 7.02 20.04
C PRO A 73 2.96 7.78 19.10
N ARG A 74 2.63 9.03 18.74
CA ARG A 74 3.44 9.88 17.84
C ARG A 74 4.90 10.02 18.28
N ALA A 75 5.16 10.05 19.59
CA ALA A 75 6.50 10.14 20.16
C ALA A 75 7.38 8.92 19.82
N ILE A 76 6.77 7.75 19.58
CA ILE A 76 7.47 6.51 19.21
C ILE A 76 7.54 6.36 17.70
N VAL A 77 6.46 6.72 16.98
CA VAL A 77 6.36 6.56 15.52
C VAL A 77 7.45 7.34 14.79
N GLY A 78 7.72 8.60 15.17
CA GLY A 78 8.70 9.45 14.48
C GLY A 78 10.13 8.88 14.46
N PRO A 79 10.72 8.54 15.62
CA PRO A 79 12.02 7.88 15.66
C PRO A 79 12.01 6.52 14.96
N LEU A 80 10.94 5.74 15.12
CA LEU A 80 10.83 4.38 14.60
C LEU A 80 10.73 4.35 13.08
N THR A 81 10.00 5.28 12.45
CA THR A 81 9.91 5.40 10.99
C THR A 81 11.27 5.79 10.39
N LYS A 82 12.01 6.68 11.04
CA LYS A 82 13.37 7.05 10.61
C LYS A 82 14.33 5.87 10.69
N ILE A 83 14.30 5.12 11.79
CA ILE A 83 15.17 3.96 12.03
C ILE A 83 14.79 2.80 11.10
N LEU A 84 13.50 2.49 10.94
CA LEU A 84 13.01 1.31 10.20
C LEU A 84 12.63 1.59 8.74
N ASN A 85 12.89 2.80 8.24
CA ASN A 85 12.49 3.23 6.90
C ASN A 85 10.98 3.13 6.67
N GLY A 86 10.22 3.45 7.72
CA GLY A 86 8.78 3.27 7.76
C GLY A 86 8.03 4.37 7.02
N ILE A 87 6.89 4.01 6.43
CA ILE A 87 5.90 4.92 5.88
C ILE A 87 4.78 5.03 6.92
N SER A 88 4.50 6.23 7.40
CA SER A 88 3.35 6.47 8.28
C SER A 88 2.11 6.73 7.45
N ILE A 89 1.06 5.95 7.71
CA ILE A 89 -0.29 6.20 7.18
C ILE A 89 -1.07 6.93 8.28
N PRO A 90 -1.62 8.12 7.97
CA PRO A 90 -2.44 8.85 8.92
C PRO A 90 -3.71 8.06 9.27
N ALA A 91 -4.19 8.21 10.50
CA ALA A 91 -5.40 7.55 10.99
C ALA A 91 -6.60 7.77 10.05
N ARG A 92 -7.36 6.71 9.77
CA ARG A 92 -8.53 6.70 8.87
C ARG A 92 -9.59 7.72 9.29
N GLY A 93 -9.63 8.09 10.57
CA GLY A 93 -10.52 9.11 11.10
C GLY A 93 -10.34 10.51 10.48
N ARG A 94 -9.13 10.89 10.05
CA ARG A 94 -8.90 12.20 9.41
C ARG A 94 -9.35 12.24 7.96
N GLN A 95 -9.15 11.17 7.19
CA GLN A 95 -9.68 11.05 5.82
C GLN A 95 -11.21 11.14 5.78
N SER A 96 -11.90 10.59 6.78
CA SER A 96 -13.37 10.65 6.85
C SER A 96 -13.91 12.03 7.24
N GLN A 97 -13.11 12.90 7.87
CA GLN A 97 -13.53 14.29 8.18
C GLN A 97 -13.28 15.23 7.00
N GLU A 98 -12.19 15.08 6.26
CA GLU A 98 -11.97 15.86 5.02
C GLU A 98 -12.98 15.48 3.92
N ALA A 99 -13.37 14.20 3.83
CA ALA A 99 -14.44 13.74 2.96
C ALA A 99 -15.83 14.31 3.35
N ARG A 100 -15.99 14.83 4.57
CA ARG A 100 -17.21 15.48 5.08
C ARG A 100 -17.20 17.01 4.94
N SER A 101 -16.19 17.60 4.30
CA SER A 101 -16.22 19.03 3.96
C SER A 101 -17.38 19.34 2.99
N GLU A 102 -17.84 20.59 2.94
CA GLU A 102 -18.98 21.02 2.10
C GLU A 102 -18.86 20.65 0.61
N ASN A 103 -17.65 20.36 0.12
CA ASN A 103 -17.38 20.00 -1.28
C ASN A 103 -17.22 18.49 -1.54
N GLY A 104 -17.28 17.64 -0.51
CA GLY A 104 -17.10 16.19 -0.61
C GLY A 104 -15.70 15.77 -1.11
N PRO A 105 -15.44 14.45 -1.25
CA PRO A 105 -14.20 13.96 -1.83
C PRO A 105 -14.12 14.29 -3.32
N ARG A 106 -12.97 14.80 -3.76
CA ARG A 106 -12.70 15.13 -5.18
C ARG A 106 -11.87 14.08 -5.92
N VAL A 107 -11.37 13.09 -5.18
CA VAL A 107 -10.57 11.99 -5.71
C VAL A 107 -10.92 10.70 -4.97
N ALA A 108 -10.91 9.58 -5.69
CA ALA A 108 -10.98 8.23 -5.15
C ALA A 108 -10.06 7.31 -5.96
N VAL A 109 -9.46 6.30 -5.32
CA VAL A 109 -8.55 5.36 -5.98
C VAL A 109 -9.00 3.94 -5.69
N GLU A 110 -9.17 3.12 -6.74
CA GLU A 110 -9.59 1.72 -6.60
C GLU A 110 -8.72 0.80 -7.45
N GLY A 111 -8.48 -0.42 -6.94
CA GLY A 111 -7.80 -1.47 -7.67
C GLY A 111 -8.80 -2.41 -8.35
N VAL A 112 -8.94 -2.30 -9.66
CA VAL A 112 -9.84 -3.13 -10.47
C VAL A 112 -9.07 -4.29 -11.11
N ASN A 113 -9.71 -5.45 -11.20
CA ASN A 113 -9.16 -6.60 -11.92
C ASN A 113 -9.67 -6.54 -13.36
N GLN A 114 -8.76 -6.64 -14.34
CA GLN A 114 -9.12 -6.74 -15.75
C GLN A 114 -8.87 -8.18 -16.25
N GLY A 115 -9.94 -8.85 -16.67
CA GLY A 115 -9.93 -10.22 -17.20
C GLY A 115 -11.06 -11.08 -16.63
N GLU A 116 -11.69 -11.90 -17.47
CA GLU A 116 -12.62 -12.95 -17.04
C GLU A 116 -11.82 -14.10 -16.42
N GLY A 117 -11.81 -14.15 -15.09
CA GLY A 117 -11.09 -15.19 -14.36
C GLY A 117 -11.37 -15.06 -12.87
N THR A 118 -12.34 -15.82 -12.39
CA THR A 118 -12.86 -15.83 -11.02
C THR A 118 -11.90 -16.43 -10.00
N GLU A 119 -10.61 -16.61 -10.32
CA GLU A 119 -9.67 -17.28 -9.43
C GLU A 119 -8.36 -16.51 -9.27
N ALA A 120 -7.93 -16.39 -8.01
CA ALA A 120 -6.67 -15.82 -7.59
C ALA A 120 -5.50 -16.68 -8.08
N GLY A 121 -5.11 -16.55 -9.35
CA GLY A 121 -3.98 -17.30 -9.90
C GLY A 121 -3.73 -17.16 -11.39
N ALA A 122 -4.73 -16.78 -12.21
CA ALA A 122 -4.56 -16.72 -13.66
C ALA A 122 -4.64 -15.28 -14.18
N GLY A 123 -3.48 -14.69 -14.54
CA GLY A 123 -3.34 -13.63 -15.54
C GLY A 123 -4.04 -12.27 -15.37
N SER A 124 -4.95 -12.08 -14.39
CA SER A 124 -5.70 -10.83 -14.24
C SER A 124 -4.76 -9.68 -13.86
N ARG A 125 -4.52 -8.77 -14.82
CA ARG A 125 -3.75 -7.56 -14.57
C ARG A 125 -4.59 -6.61 -13.72
N ARG A 126 -4.20 -6.44 -12.45
CA ARG A 126 -4.81 -5.42 -11.59
C ARG A 126 -4.41 -4.03 -12.06
N LYS A 127 -5.40 -3.17 -12.31
CA LYS A 127 -5.22 -1.77 -12.66
C LYS A 127 -5.59 -0.89 -11.46
N ILE A 128 -4.80 0.14 -11.23
CA ILE A 128 -5.11 1.19 -10.25
C ILE A 128 -5.77 2.35 -10.99
N VAL A 129 -7.04 2.59 -10.69
CA VAL A 129 -7.87 3.61 -11.33
C VAL A 129 -8.02 4.79 -10.38
N LEU A 130 -7.69 5.99 -10.87
CA LEU A 130 -7.97 7.25 -10.20
C LEU A 130 -9.29 7.82 -10.73
N PHE A 131 -10.27 7.97 -9.86
CA PHE A 131 -11.48 8.74 -10.13
C PHE A 131 -11.31 10.15 -9.62
N THR A 132 -11.71 11.15 -10.40
CA THR A 132 -11.50 12.55 -10.03
C THR A 132 -12.52 13.50 -10.62
N THR A 133 -12.87 14.52 -9.84
CA THR A 133 -13.70 15.65 -10.31
C THR A 133 -12.88 16.82 -10.84
N LYS A 134 -11.55 16.69 -10.87
CA LYS A 134 -10.63 17.71 -11.40
C LYS A 134 -10.00 17.25 -12.71
N PRO A 135 -9.78 18.15 -13.67
CA PRO A 135 -9.03 17.81 -14.86
C PRO A 135 -7.58 17.51 -14.50
N ILE A 136 -7.14 16.27 -14.69
CA ILE A 136 -5.76 15.83 -14.53
C ILE A 136 -5.45 14.71 -15.51
N SER A 137 -4.29 14.77 -16.15
CA SER A 137 -3.84 13.70 -17.04
C SER A 137 -3.23 12.55 -16.24
N LEU A 138 -3.21 11.34 -16.81
CA LEU A 138 -2.53 10.18 -16.23
C LEU A 138 -1.03 10.45 -15.98
N GLN A 139 -0.39 11.20 -16.88
CA GLN A 139 1.02 11.56 -16.76
C GLN A 139 1.23 12.53 -15.59
N ASP A 140 0.41 13.56 -15.48
CA ASP A 140 0.51 14.54 -14.39
C ASP A 140 0.20 13.89 -13.03
N ALA A 141 -0.81 13.01 -12.96
CA ALA A 141 -1.13 12.26 -11.74
C ALA A 141 0.06 11.42 -11.25
N ASN A 142 0.71 10.68 -12.15
CA ASN A 142 1.89 9.89 -11.82
C ASN A 142 3.12 10.77 -11.53
N ARG A 143 3.27 11.92 -12.20
CA ARG A 143 4.34 12.89 -11.90
C ARG A 143 4.19 13.44 -10.48
N LEU A 144 2.99 13.86 -10.09
CA LEU A 144 2.71 14.34 -8.74
C LEU A 144 2.98 13.28 -7.66
N LEU A 145 2.61 12.02 -7.92
CA LEU A 145 2.94 10.91 -7.02
C LEU A 145 4.45 10.73 -6.88
N ALA A 146 5.19 10.75 -7.99
CA ALA A 146 6.64 10.62 -7.99
C ALA A 146 7.33 11.78 -7.25
N GLU A 147 6.91 13.03 -7.47
CA GLU A 147 7.43 14.23 -6.78
C GLU A 147 7.18 14.16 -5.27
N ALA A 148 6.04 13.60 -4.85
CA ALA A 148 5.73 13.35 -3.44
C ALA A 148 6.46 12.13 -2.84
N GLY A 149 7.34 11.47 -3.61
CA GLY A 149 8.13 10.30 -3.17
C GLY A 149 7.38 8.98 -3.24
N PHE A 150 6.18 8.95 -3.82
CA PHE A 150 5.41 7.73 -4.07
C PHE A 150 5.87 7.09 -5.39
N HIS A 151 6.84 6.18 -5.31
CA HIS A 151 7.37 5.45 -6.45
C HIS A 151 7.01 3.95 -6.40
N GLY A 152 7.17 3.27 -7.53
CA GLY A 152 7.03 1.81 -7.63
C GLY A 152 5.57 1.37 -7.72
N ILE A 153 5.07 0.70 -6.69
CA ILE A 153 3.71 0.11 -6.67
C ILE A 153 2.58 1.15 -6.63
N MET A 154 2.88 2.39 -6.23
CA MET A 154 1.92 3.50 -6.20
C MET A 154 1.93 4.24 -7.54
N ARG A 155 1.48 3.54 -8.57
CA ARG A 155 1.31 4.05 -9.92
C ARG A 155 -0.17 3.99 -10.29
N ILE A 156 -0.68 5.06 -10.89
CA ILE A 156 -2.00 5.09 -11.51
C ILE A 156 -1.87 4.50 -12.92
N ASP A 157 -2.77 3.58 -13.26
CA ASP A 157 -2.83 3.00 -14.60
C ASP A 157 -3.87 3.71 -15.48
N GLU A 158 -4.93 4.25 -14.88
CA GLU A 158 -6.02 4.96 -15.58
C GLU A 158 -6.58 6.11 -14.76
N VAL A 159 -7.08 7.14 -15.45
CA VAL A 159 -7.81 8.26 -14.85
C VAL A 159 -9.22 8.30 -15.44
N HIS A 160 -10.22 8.29 -14.58
CA HIS A 160 -11.64 8.34 -14.93
C HIS A 160 -12.26 9.63 -14.36
N PRO A 161 -12.52 10.65 -15.20
CA PRO A 161 -13.17 11.86 -14.75
C PRO A 161 -14.64 11.58 -14.39
N LEU A 162 -15.10 12.17 -13.28
CA LEU A 162 -16.49 12.10 -12.82
C LEU A 162 -16.96 13.50 -12.40
N ASP A 163 -18.25 13.78 -12.56
CA ASP A 163 -18.81 15.06 -12.06
C ASP A 163 -18.80 15.10 -10.53
N GLN A 164 -19.09 13.97 -9.89
CA GLN A 164 -19.05 13.81 -8.44
C GLN A 164 -18.58 12.41 -8.06
N ILE A 165 -17.82 12.29 -6.97
CA ILE A 165 -17.47 10.99 -6.40
C ILE A 165 -18.72 10.40 -5.72
N PRO A 166 -19.17 9.18 -6.10
CA PRO A 166 -20.29 8.52 -5.45
C PRO A 166 -20.03 8.32 -3.97
N LEU A 167 -21.03 8.63 -3.12
CA LEU A 167 -20.93 8.53 -1.67
C LEU A 167 -21.94 7.52 -1.11
N LEU A 168 -21.55 6.83 -0.05
CA LEU A 168 -22.44 6.12 0.85
C LEU A 168 -23.16 7.14 1.76
N GLY A 169 -24.29 6.75 2.36
CA GLY A 169 -25.05 7.61 3.28
C GLY A 169 -24.30 8.11 4.53
N ASN A 170 -23.07 7.64 4.75
CA ASN A 170 -22.16 8.11 5.81
C ASN A 170 -21.10 9.13 5.33
N GLY A 171 -21.12 9.50 4.04
CA GLY A 171 -20.19 10.45 3.42
C GLY A 171 -18.88 9.84 2.89
N LYS A 172 -18.73 8.51 2.91
CA LYS A 172 -17.54 7.82 2.36
C LYS A 172 -17.76 7.46 0.89
N ALA A 173 -16.67 7.39 0.11
CA ALA A 173 -16.75 6.94 -1.28
C ALA A 173 -17.39 5.54 -1.41
N ASP A 174 -18.32 5.39 -2.36
CA ASP A 174 -18.94 4.13 -2.71
C ASP A 174 -18.09 3.39 -3.75
N TYR A 175 -17.13 2.61 -3.25
CA TYR A 175 -16.23 1.80 -4.06
C TYR A 175 -16.94 0.69 -4.85
N LYS A 176 -18.14 0.24 -4.42
CA LYS A 176 -18.92 -0.72 -5.21
C LYS A 176 -19.42 -0.04 -6.49
N ARG A 177 -19.95 1.18 -6.36
CA ARG A 177 -20.41 1.96 -7.52
C ARG A 177 -19.27 2.34 -8.45
N LEU A 178 -18.13 2.78 -7.91
CA LEU A 178 -16.93 3.09 -8.70
C LEU A 178 -16.43 1.88 -9.50
N ARG A 179 -16.46 0.67 -8.91
CA ARG A 179 -16.08 -0.55 -9.62
C ARG A 179 -17.03 -0.89 -10.77
N LEU A 180 -18.34 -0.67 -10.58
CA LEU A 180 -19.34 -0.85 -11.65
C LEU A 180 -19.10 0.11 -12.83
N LEU A 181 -18.80 1.38 -12.57
CA LEU A 181 -18.50 2.36 -13.62
C LEU A 181 -17.32 1.93 -14.50
N VAL A 182 -16.30 1.33 -13.89
CA VAL A 182 -15.15 0.80 -14.65
C VAL A 182 -15.53 -0.44 -15.46
N GLN A 183 -16.37 -1.32 -14.93
CA GLN A 183 -16.87 -2.48 -15.68
C GLN A 183 -17.76 -2.07 -16.86
N GLU A 184 -18.63 -1.08 -16.68
CA GLU A 184 -19.46 -0.50 -17.75
C GLU A 184 -18.61 0.13 -18.87
N THR A 185 -17.47 0.74 -18.52
CA THR A 185 -16.55 1.34 -19.49
C THR A 185 -15.69 0.28 -20.21
N LEU A 186 -15.43 -0.87 -19.56
CA LEU A 186 -14.65 -1.99 -20.11
C LEU A 186 -15.47 -2.97 -20.95
N SER A 187 -16.79 -2.95 -20.81
CA SER A 187 -17.74 -3.67 -21.66
C SER A 187 -18.50 -2.69 -22.55
N PRO A 188 -17.89 -2.17 -23.64
CA PRO A 188 -18.69 -1.49 -24.63
C PRO A 188 -19.68 -2.50 -25.21
N ALA A 189 -20.94 -2.10 -25.30
CA ALA A 189 -21.96 -2.87 -26.00
C ALA A 189 -21.49 -3.22 -27.41
N GLY A 190 -21.52 -4.51 -27.77
CA GLY A 190 -21.23 -5.04 -29.10
C GLY A 190 -20.45 -6.33 -29.08
#